data_AF-A0A3D1S4G1-F1
#
_entry.id   AF-A0A3D1S4G1-F1
#
_cell.length_a   1.000
_cell.length_b   1.000
_cell.length_c   1.000
_cell.angle_alpha   90.00
_cell.angle_beta   90.00
_cell.angle_gamma   90.00
#
_symmetry.space_group_name_H-M   'P 1'
#
loop_
_entity.id
_entity.type
_entity.pdbx_description
1 polymer ?
#
loop_
_entity_poly.entity_id
_entity_poly.type
_entity_poly.pdbx_seq_one_letter_code
_entity_poly.pdbx_strand_id
1 'polypeptide(L)'
;QDSVMEIHAELGNTVIMITHDVDEAVLLSDRIVMMTNGPAATVGEILHIDLPRPRDRIAMADNALYNKYRHQVLQFLYEKQRKVEPVNPRKSIGGTKANAEVSPEINAEVKKQA
;
A
#
# COMPACT_ATOMS: atom_id res chain seq x y z
N GLN A 1 21.87 -6.16 -12.34
CA GLN A 1 21.27 -7.20 -11.49
C GLN A 1 21.51 -8.61 -12.05
N ASP A 2 21.86 -8.75 -13.34
CA ASP A 2 22.02 -10.05 -14.01
C ASP A 2 23.17 -10.90 -13.45
N SER A 3 24.26 -10.27 -13.01
CA SER A 3 25.46 -10.95 -12.50
C SER A 3 25.22 -11.77 -11.22
N VAL A 4 24.19 -11.42 -10.43
CA VAL A 4 23.87 -12.14 -9.17
C VAL A 4 23.07 -13.41 -9.45
N MET A 5 22.25 -13.42 -10.50
CA MET A 5 21.47 -14.59 -10.91
C MET A 5 22.34 -15.69 -11.50
N GLU A 6 23.39 -15.32 -12.25
CA GLU A 6 24.33 -16.27 -12.85
C GLU A 6 25.16 -17.01 -11.78
N ILE A 7 25.69 -16.26 -10.80
CA ILE A 7 26.46 -16.81 -9.66
C ILE A 7 25.57 -17.72 -8.78
N HIS A 8 24.30 -17.36 -8.55
CA HIS A 8 23.39 -18.20 -7.76
C HIS A 8 23.11 -19.55 -8.44
N ALA A 9 22.88 -19.55 -9.76
CA ALA A 9 22.60 -20.78 -10.50
C ALA A 9 23.78 -21.77 -10.43
N GLU A 10 25.00 -21.25 -10.32
CA GLU A 10 26.24 -22.04 -10.23
C GLU A 10 26.58 -22.51 -8.81
N LEU A 11 26.21 -21.76 -7.76
CA LEU A 11 26.62 -22.02 -6.36
C LEU A 11 25.59 -22.77 -5.49
N GLY A 12 24.33 -22.88 -5.91
CA GLY A 12 23.29 -23.54 -5.10
C GLY A 12 22.98 -22.83 -3.77
N ASN A 13 23.31 -21.55 -3.66
CA ASN A 13 23.11 -20.75 -2.46
C ASN A 13 21.63 -20.45 -2.23
N THR A 14 21.21 -20.35 -0.97
CA THR A 14 19.88 -19.83 -0.63
C THR A 14 19.93 -18.30 -0.59
N VAL A 15 19.15 -17.63 -1.43
CA VAL A 15 19.07 -16.16 -1.47
C VAL A 15 17.71 -15.68 -0.99
N ILE A 16 17.73 -14.67 -0.10
CA ILE A 16 16.55 -13.93 0.33
C ILE A 16 16.72 -12.50 -0.16
N MET A 17 15.68 -11.99 -0.82
CA MET A 17 15.61 -10.61 -1.28
C MET A 17 14.35 -9.95 -0.73
N ILE A 18 14.48 -8.68 -0.36
CA ILE A 18 13.35 -7.82 0.01
C ILE A 18 13.19 -6.80 -1.11
N THR A 19 12.02 -6.75 -1.74
CA THR A 19 11.69 -5.75 -2.76
C THR A 19 10.31 -5.17 -2.50
N HIS A 20 10.10 -3.96 -3.03
CA HIS A 20 8.80 -3.30 -3.09
C HIS A 20 8.16 -3.44 -4.48
N ASP A 21 8.89 -3.96 -5.48
CA ASP A 21 8.39 -4.16 -6.83
C ASP A 21 7.80 -5.57 -6.98
N VAL A 22 6.54 -5.62 -7.42
CA VAL A 22 5.82 -6.87 -7.69
C VAL A 22 6.45 -7.62 -8.86
N ASP A 23 6.90 -6.90 -9.90
CA ASP A 23 7.45 -7.53 -11.09
C ASP A 23 8.76 -8.23 -10.77
N GLU A 24 9.63 -7.58 -9.98
CA GLU A 24 10.87 -8.19 -9.48
C GLU A 24 10.61 -9.43 -8.63
N ALA A 25 9.61 -9.38 -7.75
CA ALA A 25 9.26 -10.51 -6.89
C ALA A 25 8.84 -11.75 -7.70
N VAL A 26 8.01 -11.57 -8.74
CA VAL A 26 7.57 -12.68 -9.60
C VAL A 26 8.69 -13.15 -10.55
N LEU A 27 9.51 -12.24 -11.07
CA LEU A 27 10.59 -12.58 -12.00
C LEU A 27 11.77 -13.29 -11.32
N LEU A 28 12.07 -12.99 -10.06
CA LEU A 28 13.31 -13.43 -9.41
C LEU A 28 13.12 -14.55 -8.39
N SER A 29 11.91 -14.71 -7.83
CA SER A 29 11.66 -15.63 -6.73
C SER A 29 10.91 -16.90 -7.15
N ASP A 30 11.26 -18.02 -6.51
CA ASP A 30 10.47 -19.27 -6.60
C ASP A 30 9.40 -19.32 -5.50
N ARG A 31 9.54 -18.46 -4.48
CA ARG A 31 8.59 -18.27 -3.39
C ARG A 31 8.56 -16.81 -2.97
N ILE A 32 7.35 -16.25 -2.86
CA ILE A 32 7.12 -14.88 -2.41
C ILE A 32 6.43 -14.94 -1.06
N VAL A 33 7.04 -14.33 -0.04
CA VAL A 33 6.43 -14.19 1.29
C VAL A 33 5.93 -12.76 1.43
N MET A 34 4.63 -12.58 1.49
CA MET A 34 4.00 -11.27 1.61
C MET A 34 3.68 -10.98 3.08
N MET A 35 4.09 -9.81 3.55
CA MET A 35 3.91 -9.38 4.94
C MET A 35 2.67 -8.50 5.10
N THR A 36 2.09 -8.49 6.30
CA THR A 36 1.04 -7.55 6.71
C THR A 36 1.64 -6.18 7.07
N ASN A 37 0.80 -5.15 7.15
CA ASN A 37 1.23 -3.77 7.40
C ASN A 37 1.53 -3.49 8.88
N GLY A 38 2.43 -2.55 9.13
CA GLY A 38 2.65 -1.94 10.45
C GLY A 38 3.83 -2.50 11.26
N PRO A 39 4.12 -1.91 12.44
CA PRO A 39 5.28 -2.26 13.27
C PRO A 39 5.23 -3.68 13.89
N ALA A 40 4.06 -4.33 13.85
CA ALA A 40 3.88 -5.73 14.24
C ALA A 40 3.53 -6.60 13.02
N ALA A 41 4.16 -6.31 11.86
CA ALA A 41 3.97 -7.05 10.63
C ALA A 41 4.25 -8.54 10.82
N THR A 42 3.28 -9.35 10.45
CA THR A 42 3.35 -10.82 10.39
C THR A 42 3.30 -11.31 8.95
N VAL A 43 3.71 -12.55 8.70
CA VAL A 43 3.52 -13.21 7.40
C VAL A 43 2.02 -13.30 7.11
N GLY A 44 1.59 -12.70 6.01
CA GLY A 44 0.20 -12.72 5.58
C GLY A 44 -0.11 -13.88 4.65
N GLU A 45 0.70 -14.04 3.60
CA GLU A 45 0.50 -15.08 2.60
C GLU A 45 1.85 -15.51 1.99
N ILE A 46 1.94 -16.78 1.59
CA ILE A 46 3.10 -17.35 0.91
C ILE A 46 2.64 -17.84 -0.45
N LEU A 47 3.21 -17.29 -1.52
CA LEU A 47 2.93 -17.66 -2.89
C LEU A 47 4.09 -18.45 -3.48
N HIS A 48 3.79 -19.58 -4.12
CA HIS A 48 4.75 -20.39 -4.88
C HIS A 48 4.69 -20.02 -6.36
N ILE A 49 5.86 -19.84 -6.98
CA ILE A 49 6.00 -19.40 -8.37
C ILE A 49 6.56 -20.55 -9.21
N ASP A 50 5.66 -21.25 -9.90
CA ASP A 50 6.02 -22.38 -10.77
C ASP A 50 6.29 -21.90 -12.20
N LEU A 51 7.27 -20.99 -12.33
CA LEU A 51 7.73 -20.48 -13.62
C LEU A 51 9.15 -21.00 -13.91
N PRO A 52 9.41 -21.65 -15.05
CA PRO A 52 10.75 -22.14 -15.39
C PRO A 52 11.74 -20.97 -15.53
N ARG A 53 12.99 -21.19 -15.12
CA ARG A 53 14.12 -20.27 -15.35
C ARG A 53 14.80 -20.65 -16.68
N PRO A 54 15.39 -19.70 -17.43
CA PRO A 54 15.52 -18.26 -17.16
C PRO A 54 14.23 -17.48 -17.47
N ARG A 55 13.94 -16.44 -16.66
CA ARG A 55 12.78 -15.58 -16.82
C ARG A 55 13.23 -14.22 -17.36
N ASP A 56 12.91 -13.93 -18.62
CA ASP A 56 13.14 -12.64 -19.24
C ASP A 56 11.91 -11.73 -19.11
N ARG A 57 12.12 -10.45 -18.79
CA ARG A 57 11.02 -9.51 -18.52
C ARG A 57 10.11 -9.30 -19.74
N ILE A 58 10.68 -9.23 -20.94
CA ILE A 58 9.92 -8.99 -22.18
C ILE A 58 9.17 -10.26 -22.56
N ALA A 59 9.85 -11.42 -22.53
CA ALA A 59 9.23 -12.70 -22.86
C ALA A 59 8.09 -13.08 -21.90
N MET A 60 8.16 -12.66 -20.64
CA MET A 60 7.16 -12.96 -19.62
C MET A 60 5.95 -12.01 -19.64
N ALA A 61 6.01 -10.87 -20.33
CA ALA A 61 4.93 -9.88 -20.36
C ALA A 61 3.59 -10.48 -20.85
N ASP A 62 3.65 -11.34 -21.87
CA ASP A 62 2.47 -12.00 -22.44
C ASP A 62 2.17 -13.37 -21.80
N ASN A 63 2.96 -13.80 -20.80
CA ASN A 63 2.77 -15.09 -20.16
C ASN A 63 1.58 -15.06 -19.19
N ALA A 64 0.61 -15.95 -19.42
CA ALA A 64 -0.62 -16.02 -18.61
C ALA A 64 -0.36 -16.38 -17.13
N LEU A 65 0.59 -17.26 -16.85
CA LEU A 65 0.95 -17.63 -15.47
C LEU A 65 1.65 -16.47 -14.75
N TYR A 66 2.56 -15.78 -15.44
CA TYR A 66 3.20 -14.58 -14.91
C TYR A 66 2.16 -13.53 -14.50
N ASN A 67 1.23 -13.22 -15.41
CA ASN A 67 0.16 -12.26 -15.16
C ASN A 67 -0.78 -12.71 -14.03
N LYS A 68 -1.05 -14.01 -13.90
CA LYS A 68 -1.81 -14.57 -12.78
C LYS A 68 -1.11 -14.34 -11.43
N TYR A 69 0.17 -14.67 -11.32
CA TYR A 69 0.91 -14.48 -10.08
C TYR A 69 1.03 -13.00 -9.70
N ARG A 70 1.31 -12.15 -10.68
CA ARG A 70 1.32 -10.69 -10.51
C ARG A 70 -0.02 -10.18 -9.98
N HIS A 71 -1.13 -10.67 -10.52
CA HIS A 71 -2.46 -10.30 -10.06
C HIS A 71 -2.70 -10.74 -8.61
N GLN A 72 -2.29 -11.94 -8.21
CA GLN A 72 -2.44 -12.43 -6.84
C GLN A 72 -1.67 -11.57 -5.83
N VAL A 73 -0.43 -11.21 -6.16
CA VAL A 73 0.39 -10.34 -5.30
C VAL A 73 -0.27 -8.96 -5.16
N LEU A 74 -0.71 -8.36 -6.28
CA LEU A 74 -1.39 -7.07 -6.26
C LEU A 74 -2.68 -7.13 -5.44
N GLN A 75 -3.48 -8.18 -5.63
CA GLN A 75 -4.72 -8.38 -4.89
C GLN A 75 -4.47 -8.43 -3.39
N PHE A 76 -3.48 -9.21 -2.93
CA PHE A 76 -3.09 -9.27 -1.53
C PHE A 76 -2.73 -7.88 -0.98
N LEU A 77 -1.90 -7.12 -1.71
CA LEU A 77 -1.46 -5.79 -1.28
C LEU A 77 -2.64 -4.82 -1.17
N TYR A 78 -3.56 -4.80 -2.14
CA TYR A 78 -4.74 -3.92 -2.11
C TYR A 78 -5.72 -4.28 -0.98
N GLU A 79 -6.00 -5.57 -0.76
CA GLU A 79 -6.92 -6.01 0.29
C GLU A 79 -6.42 -5.63 1.70
N LYS A 80 -5.11 -5.63 1.92
CA LYS A 80 -4.51 -5.30 3.21
C LYS A 80 -4.31 -3.80 3.41
N GLN A 81 -4.13 -3.02 2.34
CA GLN A 81 -4.13 -1.55 2.42
C GLN A 81 -5.50 -1.00 2.83
N ARG A 82 -6.60 -1.57 2.33
CA ARG A 82 -7.98 -1.12 2.67
C ARG A 82 -8.37 -1.29 4.14
N LYS A 83 -7.67 -2.13 4.91
CA LYS A 83 -7.97 -2.35 6.33
C LYS A 83 -7.31 -1.33 7.27
N VAL A 84 -6.53 -0.38 6.74
CA VAL A 84 -5.85 0.65 7.52
C VAL A 84 -6.41 2.04 7.16
N GLU A 85 -7.69 2.28 7.45
CA GLU A 85 -8.20 3.63 7.73
C GLU A 85 -9.31 3.57 8.78
N PRO A 86 -9.04 3.88 10.05
CA PRO A 86 -10.02 4.58 10.86
C PRO A 86 -9.91 6.06 10.50
N VAL A 87 -10.76 6.54 9.59
CA VAL A 87 -11.05 7.97 9.48
C VAL A 87 -11.61 8.38 10.85
N ASN A 88 -10.81 9.08 11.65
CA ASN A 88 -11.19 9.54 12.98
C ASN A 88 -12.05 10.80 12.81
N PRO A 89 -13.38 10.77 13.05
CA PRO A 89 -14.26 11.89 12.74
C PRO A 89 -14.20 13.03 13.77
N ARG A 90 -13.14 13.12 14.59
CA ARG A 90 -13.04 14.13 15.67
C ARG A 90 -11.74 14.91 15.62
N LYS A 91 -11.65 15.83 14.66
CA LYS A 91 -10.84 17.05 14.84
C LYS A 91 -11.42 18.24 14.07
N SER A 92 -12.68 18.56 14.30
CA SER A 92 -13.20 19.92 14.09
C SER A 92 -13.03 20.71 15.39
N ILE A 93 -11.90 21.39 15.50
CA ILE A 93 -11.71 22.72 16.12
C ILE A 93 -12.52 22.97 17.41
N GLY A 94 -11.89 22.74 18.56
CA GLY A 94 -12.29 23.36 19.82
C GLY A 94 -11.69 24.76 19.92
N GLY A 95 -12.55 25.77 20.08
CA GLY A 95 -12.14 27.16 20.29
C GLY A 95 -13.33 28.03 20.70
N THR A 96 -13.90 27.81 21.89
CA THR A 96 -14.79 28.82 22.50
C THR A 96 -14.67 28.79 24.01
N LYS A 97 -13.92 29.75 24.57
CA LYS A 97 -14.27 30.37 25.85
C LYS A 97 -13.98 31.88 25.78
N ALA A 98 -15.07 32.63 25.92
CA ALA A 98 -15.25 33.91 26.61
C ALA A 98 -14.15 34.98 26.52
N ASN A 99 -14.50 36.12 25.92
CA ASN A 99 -14.27 37.42 26.56
C ASN A 99 -15.43 38.36 26.22
N ALA A 100 -15.89 39.05 27.26
CA ALA A 100 -16.92 40.07 27.23
C ALA A 100 -16.31 41.41 26.82
N GLU A 101 -16.98 42.13 25.93
CA GLU A 101 -16.83 43.58 25.79
C GLU A 101 -18.14 44.16 25.21
N VAL A 102 -18.52 45.33 25.73
CA VAL A 102 -19.87 45.90 25.77
C VAL A 102 -20.00 47.06 24.76
N SER A 103 -20.97 46.96 23.86
CA SER A 103 -21.77 48.04 23.18
C SER A 103 -21.03 49.16 22.39
N PRO A 104 -21.70 50.06 21.62
CA PRO A 104 -23.12 50.19 21.27
C PRO A 104 -23.40 50.42 19.76
N GLU A 105 -24.69 50.62 19.43
CA GLU A 105 -25.24 51.43 18.32
C GLU A 105 -26.02 50.77 17.16
N ILE A 106 -27.35 50.85 17.32
CA ILE A 106 -28.35 51.35 16.34
C ILE A 106 -28.55 50.51 15.07
N ASN A 107 -29.48 49.54 15.16
CA ASN A 107 -30.20 49.05 13.99
C ASN A 107 -31.30 50.04 13.60
N ALA A 108 -31.19 50.50 12.36
CA ALA A 108 -32.14 51.29 11.59
C ALA A 108 -33.63 50.99 11.86
N GLU A 109 -34.29 51.96 12.48
CA GLU A 109 -35.45 52.71 11.95
C GLU A 109 -36.25 52.04 10.80
N VAL A 110 -37.54 51.83 11.09
CA VAL A 110 -38.72 51.84 10.18
C VAL A 110 -39.12 50.59 9.39
N LYS A 111 -39.97 49.75 10.01
CA LYS A 111 -41.32 49.31 9.55
C LYS A 111 -41.75 48.13 10.45
N LYS A 112 -42.91 48.05 11.09
CA LYS A 112 -44.23 48.61 10.77
C LYS A 112 -45.19 48.28 11.94
N GLN A 113 -45.83 49.32 12.49
CA GLN A 113 -47.15 49.38 13.13
C GLN A 113 -47.89 48.06 13.49
N ALA A 114 -48.13 47.84 14.78
CA ALA A 114 -49.45 47.62 15.39
C ALA A 114 -49.32 47.67 16.93
#